data_AF-A0A966RIL0-F1
#
_entry.id   AF-A0A966RIL0-F1
#
_cell.length_a   1.000
_cell.length_b   1.000
_cell.length_c   1.000
_cell.angle_alpha   90.00
_cell.angle_beta   90.00
_cell.angle_gamma   90.00
#
_symmetry.space_group_name_H-M   'P 1'
#
loop_
_entity.id
_entity.type
_entity.pdbx_description
1 polymer ?
#
loop_
_entity_poly.entity_id
_entity_poly.type
_entity_poly.pdbx_seq_one_letter_code
_entity_poly.pdbx_strand_id
1 'polypeptide(L)'
;MTNFNQKNYFRVPKGYFEKLEKRLIRNSKSSSKKLYFNVPSGYFDTLEEAVVRKARSLTPPKTHERKANALYYFAGIAASLTLVFNLIQYQQNQVIEIEDQALNDYIENYYMDNLDSYEMLSMMEDSEIELLSDFSNKP
;
A
#
# COMPACT_ATOMS: atom_id res chain seq x y z
N MET A 1 4.10 62.75 21.02
CA MET A 1 3.45 63.44 19.88
C MET A 1 4.12 62.96 18.60
N THR A 2 3.56 61.98 17.89
CA THR A 2 4.15 61.45 16.65
C THR A 2 3.81 62.38 15.49
N ASN A 3 4.83 62.99 14.90
CA ASN A 3 4.73 63.94 13.80
C ASN A 3 4.60 63.15 12.47
N PHE A 4 3.39 63.05 11.94
CA PHE A 4 3.16 62.47 10.62
C PHE A 4 3.57 63.48 9.55
N ASN A 5 4.81 63.40 9.07
CA ASN A 5 5.21 64.05 7.83
C ASN A 5 4.54 63.32 6.66
N GLN A 6 3.22 63.48 6.54
CA GLN A 6 2.37 62.90 5.51
C GLN A 6 2.61 63.63 4.18
N LYS A 7 3.75 63.34 3.53
CA LYS A 7 3.82 63.47 2.08
C LYS A 7 2.89 62.42 1.51
N ASN A 8 1.63 62.80 1.28
CA ASN A 8 0.66 61.95 0.61
C ASN A 8 1.13 61.73 -0.84
N TYR A 9 1.74 60.57 -1.11
CA TYR A 9 2.21 60.17 -2.43
C TYR A 9 1.07 59.82 -3.39
N PHE A 10 -0.15 59.64 -2.87
CA PHE A 10 -1.36 59.38 -3.66
C PHE A 10 -2.03 60.70 -4.02
N ARG A 11 -1.38 61.50 -4.88
CA ARG A 11 -2.00 62.70 -5.46
C ARG A 11 -2.62 62.35 -6.80
N VAL A 12 -3.94 62.50 -6.89
CA VAL A 12 -4.64 62.38 -8.17
C VAL A 12 -4.44 63.65 -9.02
N PRO A 13 -4.34 63.54 -10.35
CA PRO A 13 -4.27 64.70 -11.23
C PRO A 13 -5.49 65.61 -11.07
N LYS A 14 -5.30 66.92 -11.31
CA LYS A 14 -6.41 67.89 -11.31
C LYS A 14 -7.50 67.47 -12.30
N GLY A 15 -8.75 67.38 -11.84
CA GLY A 15 -9.91 66.97 -12.65
C GLY A 15 -10.01 65.47 -12.93
N TYR A 16 -9.28 64.62 -12.19
CA TYR A 16 -9.38 63.15 -12.31
C TYR A 16 -10.82 62.65 -12.14
N PHE A 17 -11.47 63.04 -11.03
CA PHE A 17 -12.82 62.56 -10.70
C PHE A 17 -13.89 63.06 -11.67
N GLU A 18 -13.82 64.31 -12.13
CA GLU A 18 -14.73 64.86 -13.15
C GLU A 18 -14.61 64.11 -14.49
N LYS A 19 -13.37 63.77 -14.91
CA LYS A 19 -13.13 62.97 -16.12
C LYS A 19 -13.61 61.54 -15.93
N LEU A 20 -13.40 60.96 -14.75
CA LEU A 20 -13.85 59.61 -14.41
C LEU A 20 -15.38 59.52 -14.43
N GLU A 21 -16.07 60.47 -13.82
CA GLU A 21 -17.54 60.56 -13.83
C GLU A 21 -18.08 60.67 -15.27
N LYS A 22 -17.52 61.59 -16.07
CA LYS A 22 -17.90 61.74 -17.48
C LYS A 22 -17.65 60.47 -18.30
N ARG A 23 -16.61 59.69 -17.98
CA ARG A 23 -16.32 58.40 -18.62
C ARG A 23 -17.32 57.33 -18.19
N LEU A 24 -17.64 57.24 -16.90
CA LEU A 24 -18.61 56.28 -16.38
C LEU A 24 -20.00 56.50 -16.98
N ILE A 25 -20.48 57.75 -17.00
CA ILE A 25 -21.78 58.11 -17.59
C ILE A 25 -21.81 57.85 -19.10
N ARG A 26 -20.70 58.11 -19.80
CA ARG A 26 -20.59 57.81 -21.23
C ARG A 26 -20.63 56.31 -21.51
N ASN A 27 -19.93 55.52 -20.69
CA ASN A 27 -19.87 54.07 -20.82
C ASN A 27 -21.22 53.41 -20.45
N SER A 28 -21.93 53.91 -19.44
CA SER A 28 -23.26 53.41 -19.07
C SER A 28 -24.34 53.77 -20.10
N LYS A 29 -24.25 54.93 -20.75
CA LYS A 29 -25.15 55.27 -21.87
C LYS A 29 -24.86 54.44 -23.12
N SER A 30 -23.62 53.97 -23.30
CA SER A 30 -23.19 53.11 -24.41
C SER A 30 -23.44 51.61 -24.20
N SER A 31 -23.80 51.15 -22.99
CA SER A 31 -24.05 49.73 -22.71
C SER A 31 -25.40 49.22 -23.25
N SER A 32 -26.13 50.04 -23.98
CA SER A 32 -27.39 49.67 -24.67
C SER A 32 -27.19 48.84 -25.94
N LYS A 33 -25.95 48.46 -26.30
CA LYS A 33 -25.68 47.70 -27.54
C LYS A 33 -25.04 46.35 -27.25
N LYS A 34 -25.90 45.33 -27.40
CA LYS A 34 -25.66 43.88 -27.34
C LYS A 34 -25.44 43.35 -25.93
N LEU A 35 -26.54 42.86 -25.35
CA LEU A 35 -26.45 41.70 -24.46
C LEU A 35 -25.69 40.63 -25.24
N TYR A 36 -24.48 40.28 -24.78
CA TYR A 36 -23.68 39.21 -25.36
C TYR A 36 -24.35 37.83 -25.18
N PHE A 37 -25.43 37.78 -24.41
CA PHE A 37 -26.31 36.64 -24.20
C PHE A 37 -27.58 36.78 -25.05
N ASN A 38 -27.41 36.84 -26.37
CA ASN A 38 -28.54 36.62 -27.28
C ASN A 38 -28.62 35.12 -27.55
N VAL A 39 -29.72 34.51 -27.11
CA VAL A 39 -30.03 33.12 -27.50
C VAL A 39 -30.50 33.10 -28.97
N PRO A 40 -30.23 32.02 -29.71
CA PRO A 40 -30.78 31.83 -31.05
C PRO A 40 -32.31 31.90 -31.05
N SER A 41 -32.89 32.35 -32.16
CA SER A 41 -34.33 32.27 -32.38
C SER A 41 -34.79 30.81 -32.26
N GLY A 42 -35.85 30.57 -31.49
CA GLY A 42 -36.40 29.24 -31.25
C GLY A 42 -35.59 28.34 -30.31
N TYR A 43 -34.60 28.87 -29.60
CA TYR A 43 -33.84 28.11 -28.59
C TYR A 43 -34.76 27.46 -27.54
N PHE A 44 -35.71 28.23 -27.01
CA PHE A 44 -36.63 27.74 -25.99
C PHE A 44 -37.73 26.82 -26.55
N ASP A 45 -38.04 26.91 -27.85
CA ASP A 45 -39.05 26.06 -28.50
C ASP A 45 -38.59 24.60 -28.57
N THR A 46 -37.28 24.37 -28.68
CA THR A 46 -36.68 23.02 -28.79
C THR A 46 -35.99 22.55 -27.51
N LEU A 47 -35.88 23.43 -26.50
CA LEU A 47 -35.17 23.14 -25.25
C LEU A 47 -35.82 21.96 -24.51
N GLU A 48 -37.15 21.98 -24.37
CA GLU A 48 -37.88 20.96 -23.61
C GLU A 48 -37.66 19.57 -24.23
N GLU A 49 -37.84 19.45 -25.54
CA GLU A 49 -37.63 18.20 -26.26
C GLU A 49 -36.18 17.73 -26.17
N ALA A 50 -35.21 18.65 -26.29
CA ALA A 50 -33.79 18.32 -26.18
C ALA A 50 -33.42 17.81 -24.79
N VAL A 51 -33.98 18.39 -23.72
CA VAL A 51 -33.76 17.96 -22.34
C VAL A 51 -34.39 16.59 -22.09
N VAL A 52 -35.65 16.38 -22.52
CA VAL A 52 -36.34 15.09 -22.38
C VAL A 52 -35.64 13.99 -23.15
N ARG A 53 -35.19 14.27 -24.39
CA ARG A 53 -34.42 13.33 -25.21
C ARG A 53 -33.11 12.96 -24.53
N LYS A 54 -32.38 13.93 -23.98
CA LYS A 54 -31.11 13.70 -23.27
C LYS A 54 -31.30 12.93 -21.96
N ALA A 55 -32.39 13.19 -21.25
CA ALA A 55 -32.75 12.47 -20.03
C ALA A 55 -33.08 11.00 -20.32
N ARG A 56 -33.79 10.71 -21.43
CA ARG A 56 -34.12 9.33 -21.85
C ARG A 56 -32.95 8.61 -22.51
N SER A 57 -32.01 9.32 -23.14
CA SER A 57 -30.81 8.75 -23.77
C SER A 57 -29.68 8.50 -22.79
N LEU A 58 -29.86 8.81 -21.50
CA LEU A 58 -29.00 8.28 -20.45
C LEU A 58 -29.27 6.78 -20.34
N THR A 59 -28.69 6.01 -21.26
CA THR A 59 -28.43 4.59 -20.96
C THR A 59 -27.75 4.56 -19.60
N PRO A 60 -28.14 3.64 -18.68
CA PRO A 60 -27.45 3.52 -17.41
C PRO A 60 -25.94 3.49 -17.69
N PRO A 61 -25.11 4.20 -16.90
CA PRO A 61 -23.67 4.12 -17.09
C PRO A 61 -23.34 2.62 -17.16
N LYS A 62 -22.52 2.20 -18.14
CA LYS A 62 -22.01 0.83 -18.20
C LYS A 62 -21.30 0.57 -16.87
N THR A 63 -22.05 0.11 -15.88
CA THR A 63 -21.53 -0.36 -14.62
C THR A 63 -20.77 -1.59 -15.01
N HIS A 64 -19.45 -1.50 -14.93
CA HIS A 64 -18.59 -2.64 -15.15
C HIS A 64 -18.93 -3.62 -14.04
N GLU A 65 -19.80 -4.58 -14.34
CA GLU A 65 -20.22 -5.60 -13.39
C GLU A 65 -18.98 -6.39 -13.02
N ARG A 66 -18.43 -6.10 -11.85
CA ARG A 66 -17.35 -6.88 -11.28
C ARG A 66 -17.96 -8.23 -10.93
N LYS A 67 -17.76 -9.22 -11.80
CA LYS A 67 -18.00 -10.62 -11.42
C LYS A 67 -17.07 -10.90 -10.25
N ALA A 68 -17.63 -11.05 -9.06
CA ALA A 68 -16.88 -11.50 -7.90
C ALA A 68 -16.40 -12.91 -8.21
N ASN A 69 -15.09 -13.08 -8.35
CA ASN A 69 -14.52 -14.39 -8.64
C ASN A 69 -14.73 -15.27 -7.41
N ALA A 70 -15.50 -16.35 -7.58
CA ALA A 70 -15.79 -17.33 -6.52
C ALA A 70 -14.53 -17.99 -5.93
N LEU A 71 -13.36 -17.78 -6.56
CA LEU A 71 -12.05 -18.24 -6.12
C LEU A 71 -11.67 -17.74 -4.71
N TYR A 72 -12.15 -16.57 -4.29
CA TYR A 72 -11.86 -16.05 -2.94
C TYR A 72 -12.64 -16.79 -1.83
N TYR A 73 -13.75 -17.46 -2.14
CA TYR A 73 -14.51 -18.21 -1.13
C TYR A 73 -13.81 -19.51 -0.72
N PHE A 74 -13.20 -20.21 -1.67
CA PHE A 74 -12.44 -21.43 -1.38
C PHE A 74 -11.05 -21.14 -0.80
N ALA A 75 -10.53 -19.92 -0.97
CA ALA A 75 -9.23 -19.51 -0.43
C ALA A 75 -9.18 -19.60 1.11
N GLY A 76 -10.26 -19.25 1.81
CA GLY A 76 -10.32 -19.33 3.27
C GLY A 76 -10.26 -20.78 3.79
N ILE A 77 -11.04 -21.68 3.19
CA ILE A 77 -11.06 -23.11 3.55
C ILE A 77 -9.69 -23.73 3.26
N ALA A 78 -9.13 -23.49 2.07
CA ALA A 78 -7.82 -24.00 1.69
C ALA A 78 -6.72 -23.47 2.64
N ALA A 79 -6.73 -22.19 3.00
CA ALA A 79 -5.76 -21.61 3.93
C ALA A 79 -5.83 -22.26 5.32
N SER A 80 -7.04 -22.50 5.85
CA SER A 80 -7.21 -23.17 7.14
C SER A 80 -6.68 -24.62 7.12
N LEU A 81 -6.92 -25.35 6.03
CA LEU A 81 -6.43 -26.72 5.88
C LEU A 81 -4.90 -26.77 5.76
N THR A 82 -4.31 -25.87 4.97
CA THR A 82 -2.85 -25.76 4.82
C THR A 82 -2.18 -25.40 6.14
N LEU A 83 -2.76 -24.50 6.93
CA LEU A 83 -2.23 -24.13 8.24
C LEU A 83 -2.25 -25.33 9.21
N VAL A 84 -3.37 -26.05 9.28
CA VAL A 84 -3.50 -27.25 10.13
C VAL A 84 -2.53 -28.35 9.69
N PHE A 85 -2.39 -28.58 8.37
CA PHE A 85 -1.44 -29.56 7.83
C PHE A 85 0.01 -29.21 8.18
N ASN A 86 0.38 -27.93 8.08
CA ASN A 86 1.73 -27.48 8.43
C ASN A 86 2.02 -27.64 9.93
N LEU A 87 1.05 -27.36 10.80
CA LEU A 87 1.15 -27.56 12.25
C LEU A 87 1.36 -29.04 12.63
N ILE A 88 0.62 -29.95 12.00
CA ILE A 88 0.74 -31.39 12.23
C ILE A 88 2.12 -31.89 11.80
N GLN A 89 2.59 -31.48 10.61
CA GLN A 89 3.92 -31.87 10.11
C GLN A 89 5.06 -31.31 10.97
N TYR A 90 4.90 -30.10 11.51
CA TYR A 90 5.90 -29.51 12.40
C TYR A 90 6.03 -30.31 13.71
N GLN A 91 4.92 -30.78 14.29
CA GLN A 91 4.95 -31.61 15.50
C GLN A 91 5.58 -32.99 15.26
N GLN A 92 5.27 -33.64 14.13
CA GLN A 92 5.82 -34.96 13.78
C GLN A 92 7.36 -34.91 13.66
N ASN A 93 7.89 -33.88 13.01
CA ASN A 93 9.34 -33.76 12.79
C ASN A 93 10.13 -33.49 14.08
N GLN A 94 9.56 -32.76 15.04
CA GLN A 94 10.21 -32.48 16.33
C GLN A 94 10.25 -33.72 17.23
N VAL A 95 9.23 -34.58 17.20
CA VAL A 95 9.21 -35.81 18.01
C VAL A 95 10.27 -36.81 17.54
N ILE A 96 10.44 -36.97 16.23
CA ILE A 96 11.43 -37.89 15.65
C ILE A 96 12.85 -37.46 16.02
N GLU A 97 13.17 -36.17 15.92
CA GLU A 97 14.50 -35.63 16.26
C GLU A 97 14.81 -35.75 17.76
N ILE A 98 13.83 -35.53 18.65
CA ILE A 98 13.99 -35.67 20.10
C ILE A 98 14.14 -37.14 20.52
N GLU A 99 13.42 -38.06 19.87
CA GLU A 99 13.51 -39.50 20.16
C GLU A 99 14.86 -40.08 19.77
N ASP A 100 15.38 -39.71 18.59
CA ASP A 100 16.70 -40.13 18.12
C ASP A 100 17.83 -39.60 19.01
N GLN A 101 17.74 -38.33 19.44
CA GLN A 101 18.71 -37.73 20.37
C GLN A 101 18.66 -38.41 21.74
N ALA A 102 17.46 -38.62 22.30
CA ALA A 102 17.32 -39.28 23.59
C ALA A 102 17.81 -40.73 23.58
N LEU A 103 17.60 -41.45 22.46
CA LEU A 103 18.13 -42.79 22.27
C LEU A 103 19.67 -42.78 22.20
N ASN A 104 20.23 -41.85 21.43
CA ASN A 104 21.69 -41.72 21.28
C ASN A 104 22.36 -41.37 22.62
N ASP A 105 21.81 -40.40 23.35
CA ASP A 105 22.28 -40.02 24.68
C ASP A 105 22.19 -41.19 25.68
N TYR A 106 21.12 -41.99 25.61
CA TYR A 106 20.98 -43.19 26.45
C TYR A 106 22.07 -44.22 26.15
N ILE A 107 22.34 -44.47 24.87
CA ILE A 107 23.38 -45.40 24.41
C ILE A 107 24.77 -44.91 24.81
N GLU A 108 25.06 -43.62 24.63
CA GLU A 108 26.35 -43.02 25.00
C GLU A 108 26.62 -43.12 26.51
N ASN A 109 25.63 -42.76 27.34
CA ASN A 109 25.76 -42.89 28.79
C ASN A 109 25.96 -44.35 29.22
N TYR A 110 25.28 -45.30 28.57
CA TYR A 110 25.49 -46.73 28.84
C TYR A 110 26.93 -47.18 28.55
N TYR A 111 27.52 -46.71 27.44
CA TYR A 111 28.90 -47.03 27.11
C TYR A 111 29.90 -46.37 28.08
N MET A 112 29.67 -45.12 28.45
CA MET A 112 30.54 -44.40 29.40
C MET A 112 30.56 -45.02 30.80
N ASP A 113 29.43 -45.57 31.25
CA ASP A 113 29.30 -46.14 32.59
C ASP A 113 29.75 -47.61 32.68
N ASN A 114 29.72 -48.36 31.58
CA ASN A 114 29.90 -49.83 31.61
C ASN A 114 31.09 -50.35 30.80
N LEU A 115 31.71 -49.55 29.92
CA LEU A 115 32.86 -49.98 29.12
C LEU A 115 34.18 -49.41 29.63
N ASP A 116 35.20 -50.26 29.65
CA ASP A 116 36.56 -49.83 29.94
C ASP A 116 37.18 -49.11 28.72
N SER A 117 38.13 -48.20 28.98
CA SER A 117 38.74 -47.34 27.94
C SER A 117 39.41 -48.11 26.78
N TYR A 118 39.90 -49.32 27.03
CA TYR A 118 40.46 -50.18 25.98
C TYR A 118 39.37 -50.77 25.07
N GLU A 119 38.20 -51.09 25.62
CA GLU A 119 37.07 -51.61 24.85
C GLU A 119 36.46 -50.50 24.00
N MET A 120 36.31 -49.30 24.57
CA MET A 120 35.92 -48.10 23.83
C MET A 120 36.87 -47.80 22.66
N LEU A 121 38.19 -47.86 22.89
CA LEU A 121 39.19 -47.65 21.85
C LEU A 121 39.11 -48.70 20.73
N SER A 122 38.73 -49.94 21.05
CA SER A 122 38.57 -51.01 20.06
C SER A 122 37.35 -50.85 19.15
N MET A 123 36.39 -50.01 19.56
CA MET A 123 35.18 -49.69 18.80
C MET A 123 35.32 -48.41 17.96
N MET A 124 36.39 -47.63 18.18
CA MET A 124 36.69 -46.43 17.39
C MET A 124 37.11 -46.81 15.96
N GLU A 125 36.73 -45.97 14.99
CA GLU A 125 37.16 -46.17 13.61
C GLU A 125 38.66 -45.82 13.48
N ASP A 126 39.41 -46.59 12.68
CA ASP A 126 40.88 -46.42 12.52
C ASP A 126 41.27 -44.97 12.14
N SER A 127 40.39 -44.28 11.40
CA SER A 127 40.54 -42.86 11.01
C SER A 127 40.51 -41.89 12.20
N GLU A 128 39.74 -42.18 13.24
CA GLU A 128 39.63 -41.36 14.45
C GLU A 128 40.83 -41.59 15.37
N ILE A 129 41.36 -42.82 15.39
CA ILE A 129 42.56 -43.19 16.16
C ILE A 129 43.80 -42.50 15.59
N GLU A 130 43.93 -42.46 14.25
CA GLU A 130 45.03 -41.76 13.57
C GLU A 130 45.05 -40.27 13.91
N LEU A 131 43.88 -39.64 13.99
CA LEU A 131 43.72 -38.23 14.33
C LEU A 131 44.19 -37.91 15.77
N LEU A 132 43.91 -38.78 16.75
CA LEU A 132 44.39 -38.62 18.13
C LEU A 132 45.91 -38.78 18.26
N SER A 133 46.50 -39.67 17.45
CA SER A 133 47.95 -39.90 17.44
C SER A 133 48.73 -38.68 16.93
N ASP A 134 48.13 -37.90 16.03
CA ASP A 134 48.74 -36.69 15.45
C ASP A 134 48.71 -35.51 16.44
N PHE A 135 47.67 -35.43 17.28
CA PHE A 135 47.60 -34.46 18.39
C PHE A 135 48.60 -34.74 19.51
N SER A 136 48.94 -36.01 19.76
CA SER A 136 49.93 -36.39 20.77
C SER A 136 51.38 -36.14 20.35
N ASN A 137 51.64 -35.94 19.06
CA ASN A 137 52.99 -35.82 18.48
C ASN A 137 53.43 -34.38 18.15
N LYS A 138 52.64 -33.38 18.53
CA LYS A 138 53.03 -31.97 18.44
C LYS A 138 53.52 -31.49 19.82
N PRO A 139 54.71 -30.86 19.92
CA PRO A 139 55.23 -30.36 21.20
C PRO A 139 54.37 -29.25 21.81
#